data_AF-A0A4V6NA29-F1
#
_entry.id   AF-A0A4V6NA29-F1
#
_cell.length_a   1.000
_cell.length_b   1.000
_cell.length_c   1.000
_cell.angle_alpha   90.00
_cell.angle_beta   90.00
_cell.angle_gamma   90.00
#
_symmetry.space_group_name_H-M   'P 1'
#
loop_
_entity.id
_entity.type
_entity.pdbx_description
1 polymer ?
#
loop_
_entity_poly.entity_id
_entity_poly.type
_entity_poly.pdbx_seq_one_letter_code
_entity_poly.pdbx_strand_id
1 'polypeptide(L)'
;ILQSAMMVMQACCDDDCSEIIGEWKSGKRGIVYKNGKMPIADIIVIARELFTHGIIGKAKIRKLQRNEGKSEFSDEFMAIDYISSARAHFGMNREEAEQLTMTEFQMMLKAKYPDEKGFTKEEYDNIMKQDDKRNDE
;
A
#
# COMPACT_ATOMS: atom_id res chain seq x y z
N ILE A 1 -16.79 6.30 -7.55
CA ILE A 1 -15.92 6.48 -6.36
C ILE A 1 -16.54 5.81 -5.14
N LEU A 2 -17.68 6.29 -4.60
CA LEU A 2 -18.29 5.69 -3.40
C LEU A 2 -18.56 4.19 -3.53
N GLN A 3 -19.19 3.74 -4.63
CA GLN A 3 -19.43 2.30 -4.85
C GLN A 3 -18.15 1.47 -4.78
N SER A 4 -17.05 1.94 -5.38
CA SER A 4 -15.75 1.26 -5.32
C SER A 4 -15.20 1.24 -3.90
N ALA A 5 -15.29 2.35 -3.16
CA ALA A 5 -14.86 2.41 -1.76
C ALA A 5 -15.65 1.43 -0.88
N MET A 6 -16.97 1.35 -1.08
CA MET A 6 -17.83 0.38 -0.40
C MET A 6 -17.42 -1.06 -0.68
N MET A 7 -17.10 -1.39 -1.94
CA MET A 7 -16.64 -2.74 -2.30
C MET A 7 -15.32 -3.10 -1.61
N VAL A 8 -14.39 -2.16 -1.50
CA VAL A 8 -13.11 -2.37 -0.80
C VAL A 8 -13.35 -2.63 0.68
N MET A 9 -14.16 -1.79 1.32
CA MET A 9 -14.52 -1.95 2.72
C MET A 9 -15.12 -3.33 2.98
N GLN A 10 -16.11 -3.74 2.17
CA GLN A 10 -16.75 -5.06 2.29
C GLN A 10 -15.79 -6.22 2.00
N ALA A 11 -14.88 -6.08 1.04
CA ALA A 11 -13.90 -7.13 0.72
C ALA A 11 -12.86 -7.32 1.84
N CYS A 12 -12.65 -6.32 2.69
CA CYS A 12 -11.78 -6.38 3.86
C CYS A 12 -12.54 -6.73 5.15
N CYS A 13 -13.81 -7.15 5.06
CA CYS A 13 -14.63 -7.55 6.20
C CYS A 13 -15.22 -8.94 5.94
N ASP A 14 -15.09 -9.84 6.92
CA ASP A 14 -15.71 -11.16 6.86
C ASP A 14 -17.23 -11.08 6.99
N ASP A 15 -17.72 -10.10 7.77
CA ASP A 15 -19.13 -9.84 7.99
C ASP A 15 -19.69 -8.77 7.04
N ASP A 16 -21.01 -8.76 6.85
CA ASP A 16 -21.71 -7.71 6.11
C ASP A 16 -21.55 -6.34 6.82
N CYS A 17 -20.86 -5.41 6.17
CA CYS A 17 -20.62 -4.08 6.69
C CYS A 17 -21.64 -3.03 6.21
N SER A 18 -22.72 -3.44 5.54
CA SER A 18 -23.77 -2.56 5.01
C SER A 18 -24.38 -1.61 6.04
N GLU A 19 -24.43 -2.00 7.33
CA GLU A 19 -24.89 -1.10 8.39
C GLU A 19 -23.97 0.13 8.57
N ILE A 20 -22.67 -0.05 8.32
CA ILE A 20 -21.64 0.99 8.45
C ILE A 20 -21.53 1.76 7.14
N ILE A 21 -21.32 1.08 6.01
CA ILE A 21 -20.99 1.70 4.72
C ILE A 21 -22.21 2.01 3.86
N GLY A 22 -23.40 1.56 4.25
CA GLY A 22 -24.63 1.69 3.48
C GLY A 22 -24.76 0.63 2.38
N GLU A 23 -25.82 0.75 1.58
CA GLU A 23 -26.16 -0.22 0.54
C GLU A 23 -26.86 0.45 -0.65
N TRP A 24 -26.69 -0.09 -1.86
CA TRP A 24 -27.41 0.35 -3.05
C TRP A 24 -28.74 -0.40 -3.15
N LYS A 25 -29.87 0.32 -3.15
CA LYS A 25 -31.21 -0.27 -3.27
C LYS A 25 -31.93 0.19 -4.53
N SER A 26 -32.78 -0.69 -5.06
CA SER A 26 -33.75 -0.31 -6.09
C SER A 26 -34.80 0.63 -5.50
N GLY A 27 -34.87 1.84 -6.04
CA GLY A 27 -35.92 2.82 -5.79
C GLY A 27 -36.90 2.92 -6.96
N LYS A 28 -37.94 3.75 -6.80
CA LYS A 28 -39.00 3.93 -7.82
C LYS A 28 -38.50 4.48 -9.16
N ARG A 29 -37.31 5.10 -9.21
CA ARG A 29 -36.73 5.73 -10.41
C ARG A 29 -35.27 5.32 -10.65
N GLY A 30 -34.90 4.10 -10.28
CA GLY A 30 -33.53 3.59 -10.42
C GLY A 30 -32.87 3.25 -9.09
N ILE A 31 -31.55 3.13 -9.08
CA ILE A 31 -30.79 2.72 -7.89
C ILE A 31 -30.51 3.93 -7.01
N VAL A 32 -30.77 3.81 -5.71
CA VAL A 32 -30.56 4.85 -4.70
C VAL A 32 -29.62 4.32 -3.63
N TYR A 33 -28.66 5.15 -3.21
CA TYR A 33 -27.80 4.85 -2.08
C TYR A 33 -28.56 5.08 -0.77
N LYS A 34 -28.61 4.06 0.08
CA LYS A 34 -29.09 4.15 1.45
C LYS A 34 -27.88 4.30 2.37
N ASN A 35 -27.78 5.45 3.04
CA ASN A 35 -26.68 5.75 3.95
C ASN A 35 -26.57 4.71 5.07
N GLY A 36 -25.34 4.32 5.37
CA GLY A 36 -24.99 3.63 6.61
C GLY A 36 -24.71 4.61 7.74
N LYS A 37 -24.15 4.11 8.85
CA LYS A 37 -23.74 4.92 10.01
C LYS A 37 -22.55 5.85 9.71
N MET A 38 -21.71 5.49 8.76
CA MET A 38 -20.47 6.22 8.44
C MET A 38 -20.71 7.30 7.37
N PRO A 39 -20.16 8.52 7.52
CA PRO A 39 -20.15 9.52 6.47
C PRO A 39 -19.44 9.03 5.19
N ILE A 40 -19.96 9.43 4.03
CA ILE A 40 -19.40 9.07 2.71
C ILE A 40 -17.92 9.42 2.58
N ALA A 41 -17.48 10.56 3.13
CA ALA A 41 -16.10 10.99 3.08
C ALA A 41 -15.17 10.00 3.81
N ASP A 42 -15.58 9.53 4.98
CA ASP A 42 -14.80 8.60 5.80
C ASP A 42 -14.69 7.23 5.13
N ILE A 43 -15.78 6.74 4.51
CA ILE A 43 -15.75 5.50 3.72
C ILE A 43 -14.68 5.58 2.62
N ILE A 44 -14.60 6.72 1.91
CA ILE A 44 -13.64 6.92 0.84
C ILE A 44 -12.21 7.00 1.38
N VAL A 45 -11.99 7.70 2.50
CA VAL A 45 -10.65 7.83 3.12
C VAL A 45 -10.16 6.49 3.62
N ILE A 46 -10.99 5.73 4.32
CA ILE A 46 -10.60 4.42 4.84
C ILE A 46 -10.31 3.44 3.70
N ALA A 47 -11.18 3.37 2.68
CA ALA A 47 -10.93 2.51 1.51
C ALA A 47 -9.62 2.87 0.79
N ARG A 48 -9.27 4.16 0.71
CA ARG A 48 -7.98 4.61 0.15
C ARG A 48 -6.80 4.12 0.99
N GLU A 49 -6.87 4.22 2.31
CA GLU A 49 -5.80 3.73 3.19
C GLU A 49 -5.68 2.20 3.11
N LEU A 50 -6.79 1.46 3.01
CA LEU A 50 -6.79 0.01 2.79
C LEU A 50 -6.06 -0.37 1.50
N PHE A 51 -6.33 0.31 0.38
CA PHE A 51 -5.57 0.10 -0.86
C PHE A 51 -4.10 0.46 -0.74
N THR A 52 -3.81 1.59 -0.09
CA THR A 52 -2.45 2.09 0.09
C THR A 52 -1.61 1.10 0.87
N HIS A 53 -2.16 0.54 1.94
CA HIS A 53 -1.42 -0.37 2.79
C HIS A 53 -1.44 -1.82 2.32
N GLY A 54 -2.57 -2.29 1.80
CA GLY A 54 -2.79 -3.66 1.36
C GLY A 54 -2.10 -4.00 0.05
N ILE A 55 -2.18 -3.11 -0.96
CA ILE A 55 -1.69 -3.40 -2.32
C ILE A 55 -0.45 -2.58 -2.69
N ILE A 56 -0.44 -1.27 -2.41
CA ILE A 56 0.65 -0.39 -2.86
C ILE A 56 1.87 -0.53 -1.95
N GLY A 57 1.63 -0.57 -0.64
CA GLY A 57 2.68 -0.49 0.38
C GLY A 57 3.18 0.94 0.58
N LYS A 58 3.38 1.32 1.84
CA LYS A 58 3.83 2.67 2.22
C LYS A 58 5.14 2.65 3.00
N ALA A 59 5.81 1.49 3.10
CA ALA A 59 7.02 1.37 3.89
C ALA A 59 8.18 2.06 3.16
N LYS A 60 8.94 2.87 3.90
CA LYS A 60 10.15 3.51 3.37
C LYS A 60 11.26 2.48 3.22
N ILE A 61 11.39 1.94 2.01
CA ILE A 61 12.52 1.11 1.60
C ILE A 61 13.64 2.04 1.17
N ARG A 62 14.83 1.89 1.75
CA ARG A 62 16.00 2.67 1.36
C ARG A 62 16.47 2.19 0.00
N LYS A 63 16.47 3.09 -0.98
CA LYS A 63 16.95 2.82 -2.34
C LYS A 63 18.33 3.43 -2.52
N LEU A 64 19.34 2.58 -2.72
CA LEU A 64 20.67 3.03 -3.11
C LEU A 64 20.61 3.62 -4.53
N GLN A 65 21.33 4.72 -4.76
CA GLN A 65 21.37 5.40 -6.06
C GLN A 65 21.71 4.44 -7.23
N ARG A 66 22.57 3.44 -6.98
CA ARG A 66 22.98 2.44 -7.98
C ARG A 66 21.83 1.57 -8.50
N ASN A 67 20.71 1.49 -7.78
CA ASN A 67 19.57 0.64 -8.11
C ASN A 67 18.37 1.40 -8.69
N GLU A 68 18.44 2.73 -8.88
CA GLU A 68 17.34 3.56 -9.39
C GLU A 68 16.93 3.27 -10.86
N GLY A 69 17.72 2.48 -11.61
CA GLY A 69 17.45 2.17 -13.02
C GLY A 69 16.55 0.95 -13.27
N LYS A 70 16.12 0.22 -12.24
CA LYS A 70 15.20 -0.92 -12.38
C LYS A 70 13.77 -0.45 -12.15
N SER A 71 12.86 -0.76 -13.10
CA SER A 71 11.44 -0.35 -13.11
C SER A 71 10.85 -0.29 -11.70
N GLU A 72 10.64 0.93 -11.19
CA GLU A 72 10.28 1.17 -9.80
C GLU A 72 8.80 0.92 -9.49
N PHE A 73 7.99 0.80 -10.53
CA PHE A 73 6.54 0.63 -10.45
C PHE A 73 6.11 -0.55 -11.32
N SER A 74 5.10 -1.25 -10.84
CA SER A 74 4.37 -2.26 -11.61
C SER A 74 3.04 -1.65 -12.06
N ASP A 75 2.65 -1.89 -13.30
CA ASP A 75 1.35 -1.46 -13.84
C ASP A 75 0.20 -2.32 -13.30
N GLU A 76 0.51 -3.51 -12.77
CA GLU A 76 -0.46 -4.44 -12.22
C GLU A 76 0.00 -5.09 -10.92
N PHE A 77 -0.96 -5.54 -10.12
CA PHE A 77 -0.71 -6.30 -8.89
C PHE A 77 -1.05 -7.78 -9.12
N MET A 78 -0.02 -8.62 -9.13
CA MET A 78 -0.17 -10.08 -9.25
C MET A 78 -0.14 -10.73 -7.86
N ALA A 79 -1.30 -11.05 -7.31
CA ALA A 79 -1.42 -11.61 -5.96
C ALA A 79 -0.64 -12.93 -5.79
N ILE A 80 -0.58 -13.77 -6.84
CA ILE A 80 0.13 -15.05 -6.80
C ILE A 80 1.64 -14.86 -6.58
N ASP A 81 2.23 -13.87 -7.27
CA ASP A 81 3.66 -13.57 -7.15
C ASP A 81 3.98 -13.00 -5.77
N TYR A 82 3.09 -12.16 -5.26
CA TYR A 82 3.18 -11.62 -3.91
C TYR A 82 3.17 -12.73 -2.85
N ILE A 83 2.16 -13.61 -2.86
CA ILE A 83 2.04 -14.73 -1.93
C ILE A 83 3.25 -15.66 -2.04
N SER A 84 3.67 -15.99 -3.27
CA SER A 84 4.82 -16.86 -3.50
C SER A 84 6.11 -16.25 -2.97
N SER A 85 6.30 -14.95 -3.15
CA SER A 85 7.45 -14.20 -2.64
C SER A 85 7.44 -14.14 -1.11
N ALA A 86 6.30 -13.91 -0.48
CA ALA A 86 6.18 -13.88 0.97
C ALA A 86 6.56 -15.24 1.59
N ARG A 87 6.07 -16.34 1.00
CA ARG A 87 6.44 -17.69 1.41
C ARG A 87 7.92 -17.98 1.21
N ALA A 88 8.49 -17.59 0.07
CA ALA A 88 9.90 -17.83 -0.25
C ALA A 88 10.85 -17.01 0.64
N HIS A 89 10.53 -15.74 0.90
CA HIS A 89 11.37 -14.87 1.73
C HIS A 89 11.19 -15.13 3.22
N PHE A 90 10.00 -15.47 3.70
CA PHE A 90 9.75 -15.53 5.15
C PHE A 90 9.48 -16.94 5.68
N GLY A 91 9.35 -17.94 4.81
CA GLY A 91 9.08 -19.32 5.22
C GLY A 91 7.68 -19.52 5.81
N MET A 92 6.79 -18.53 5.65
CA MET A 92 5.41 -18.59 6.13
C MET A 92 4.55 -19.55 5.29
N ASN A 93 3.46 -20.02 5.90
CA ASN A 93 2.51 -20.85 5.19
C ASN A 93 1.66 -20.01 4.21
N ARG A 94 0.81 -20.66 3.42
CA ARG A 94 0.00 -19.96 2.41
C ARG A 94 -1.06 -19.05 3.02
N GLU A 95 -1.72 -19.49 4.08
CA GLU A 95 -2.80 -18.75 4.75
C GLU A 95 -2.26 -17.46 5.38
N GLU A 96 -1.10 -17.54 6.05
CA GLU A 96 -0.39 -16.37 6.59
C GLU A 96 0.05 -15.40 5.49
N ALA A 97 0.56 -15.93 4.36
CA ALA A 97 1.01 -15.12 3.24
C ALA A 97 -0.14 -14.39 2.53
N GLU A 98 -1.33 -14.98 2.48
CA GLU A 98 -2.53 -14.38 1.88
C GLU A 98 -3.08 -13.23 2.74
N GLN A 99 -2.87 -13.25 4.05
CA GLN A 99 -3.31 -12.19 4.97
C GLN A 99 -2.29 -11.05 5.14
N LEU A 100 -1.07 -11.23 4.65
CA LEU A 100 0.00 -10.24 4.79
C LEU A 100 -0.27 -9.01 3.92
N THR A 101 -0.20 -7.81 4.48
CA THR A 101 -0.33 -6.57 3.69
C THR A 101 0.97 -6.21 2.98
N MET A 102 0.89 -5.52 1.83
CA MET A 102 2.09 -5.08 1.10
C MET A 102 3.02 -4.21 1.98
N THR A 103 2.46 -3.38 2.86
CA THR A 103 3.27 -2.57 3.78
C THR A 103 4.07 -3.46 4.74
N GLU A 104 3.44 -4.48 5.33
CA GLU A 104 4.12 -5.41 6.22
C GLU A 104 5.18 -6.21 5.47
N PHE A 105 4.87 -6.70 4.27
CA PHE A 105 5.83 -7.40 3.42
C PHE A 105 7.10 -6.56 3.18
N GLN A 106 6.93 -5.28 2.83
CA GLN A 106 8.05 -4.35 2.64
C GLN A 106 8.84 -4.12 3.96
N MET A 107 8.16 -4.02 5.10
CA MET A 107 8.80 -3.88 6.40
C MET A 107 9.60 -5.15 6.78
N MET A 108 9.05 -6.33 6.52
CA MET A 108 9.71 -7.61 6.78
C MET A 108 10.93 -7.80 5.86
N LEU A 109 10.83 -7.40 4.58
CA LEU A 109 11.99 -7.40 3.68
C LEU A 109 13.11 -6.51 4.23
N LYS A 110 12.77 -5.30 4.69
CA LYS A 110 13.74 -4.38 5.29
C LYS A 110 14.38 -4.94 6.56
N ALA A 111 13.61 -5.64 7.39
CA ALA A 111 14.13 -6.28 8.60
C ALA A 111 15.07 -7.46 8.27
N LYS A 112 14.73 -8.26 7.25
CA LYS A 112 15.52 -9.42 6.83
C LYS A 112 16.80 -9.04 6.06
N TYR A 113 16.72 -7.99 5.24
CA TYR A 113 17.80 -7.48 4.42
C TYR A 113 18.03 -6.00 4.77
N PRO A 114 18.68 -5.72 5.93
CA PRO A 114 18.98 -4.36 6.33
C PRO A 114 19.93 -3.69 5.33
N ASP A 115 19.82 -2.36 5.21
CA ASP A 115 20.46 -1.54 4.19
C ASP A 115 21.91 -1.95 3.85
N GLU A 116 22.17 -2.18 2.55
CA GLU A 116 23.53 -2.31 2.03
C GLU A 116 24.30 -0.99 2.12
N LYS A 117 25.63 -1.06 2.29
CA LYS A 117 26.49 0.13 2.37
C LYS A 117 26.36 1.00 1.11
N GLY A 118 26.02 2.27 1.29
CA GLY A 118 25.97 3.27 0.24
C GLY A 118 25.02 4.42 0.60
N PHE A 119 25.00 5.46 -0.23
CA PHE A 119 24.10 6.59 -0.08
C PHE A 119 22.86 6.42 -0.97
N THR A 120 21.72 6.86 -0.45
CA THR A 120 20.57 7.19 -1.31
C THR A 120 20.92 8.41 -2.17
N LYS A 121 20.19 8.64 -3.26
CA LYS A 121 20.40 9.82 -4.09
C LYS A 121 20.20 11.12 -3.32
N GLU A 122 19.17 11.18 -2.47
CA GLU A 122 18.91 12.34 -1.62
C GLU A 122 20.08 12.63 -0.66
N GLU A 123 20.68 11.58 -0.07
CA GLU A 123 21.87 11.72 0.77
C GLU A 123 23.07 12.19 -0.04
N TYR A 124 23.29 11.64 -1.24
CA TYR A 124 24.38 12.05 -2.12
C TYR A 124 24.25 13.50 -2.58
N ASP A 125 23.05 13.90 -3.01
CA ASP A 125 22.73 15.28 -3.43
C ASP A 125 22.87 16.26 -2.26
N ASN A 126 22.50 15.86 -1.04
CA ASN A 126 22.68 16.69 0.15
C ASN A 126 24.15 16.85 0.53
N ILE A 127 24.95 15.78 0.44
CA ILE A 127 26.40 15.83 0.68
C ILE A 127 27.06 16.75 -0.34
N MET A 128 26.76 16.59 -1.63
CA MET A 128 27.30 17.44 -2.70
C MET A 128 26.93 18.92 -2.49
N LYS A 129 25.67 19.22 -2.18
CA LYS A 129 25.24 20.59 -1.86
C LYS A 129 25.92 21.18 -0.62
N GLN A 130 26.29 20.35 0.36
CA GLN A 130 27.01 20.80 1.55
C GLN A 130 28.49 21.07 1.24
N ASP A 131 29.13 20.21 0.44
CA ASP A 131 30.51 20.41 -0.02
C ASP A 131 30.64 21.64 -0.92
N ASP A 132 29.70 21.86 -1.85
CA ASP A 132 29.68 23.05 -2.70
C ASP A 132 29.59 24.34 -1.86
N LYS A 133 28.67 24.38 -0.88
CA LYS A 133 28.54 25.52 0.04
C LYS A 133 29.78 25.78 0.88
N ARG A 134 30.54 24.73 1.23
CA ARG A 134 31.76 24.85 2.01
C ARG A 134 32.94 25.35 1.18
N ASN A 135 32.94 25.08 -0.13
CA ASN A 135 33.96 25.56 -1.05
C ASN A 135 33.70 26.99 -1.57
N ASP A 136 32.46 27.49 -1.40
CA ASP A 136 32.04 28.85 -1.75
C ASP A 136 32.23 29.88 -0.58
N GLU A 137 32.71 29.44 0.59
CA GLU A 137 33.13 30.28 1.74
C GLU A 137 34.65 30.45 1.83
#